data_AF-T1JSN3-F1
#
_entry.id   AF-T1JSN3-F1
#
_cell.length_a   1.000
_cell.length_b   1.000
_cell.length_c   1.000
_cell.angle_alpha   90.00
_cell.angle_beta   90.00
_cell.angle_gamma   90.00
#
_symmetry.space_group_name_H-M   'P 1'
#
loop_
_entity.id
_entity.type
_entity.pdbx_description
1 polymer ?
#
loop_
_entity_poly.entity_id
_entity_poly.type
_entity_poly.pdbx_seq_one_letter_code
_entity_poly.pdbx_strand_id
1 'polypeptide(L)'
;MIGETGIYHNEDNLQCRQLCSEFIAGPWKDLTLDEITVTPIEDGLSNRIYACTNLKLTSSKQSGLTANIPAKLVVRLHGSSFVGDQGDMIVVSMDALPLIGEKLYQKGFAPKIYGVFKEGRIERYIEEYHFQNRS
;
A
#
# COMPACT_ATOMS: atom_id res chain seq x y z
N MET A 1 15.49 25.20 1.19
CA MET A 1 15.96 23.84 0.91
C MET A 1 14.82 22.89 1.23
N ILE A 2 14.06 22.49 0.21
CA ILE A 2 13.06 21.43 0.34
C ILE A 2 13.88 20.15 0.20
N GLY A 3 14.11 19.42 1.29
CA GLY A 3 14.95 18.23 1.28
C GLY A 3 14.42 17.19 0.31
N GLU A 4 15.30 16.40 -0.31
CA GLU A 4 14.95 15.34 -1.25
C GLU A 4 13.84 14.42 -0.72
N THR A 5 13.83 14.16 0.59
CA THR A 5 12.77 13.41 1.31
C THR A 5 11.36 13.99 1.16
N GLY A 6 11.21 15.31 1.09
CA GLY A 6 9.91 15.96 0.91
C GLY A 6 9.36 15.85 -0.51
N ILE A 7 10.23 15.67 -1.51
CA ILE A 7 9.84 15.51 -2.92
C ILE A 7 9.37 14.08 -3.16
N TYR A 8 10.12 13.08 -2.67
CA TYR A 8 9.74 11.66 -2.78
C TYR A 8 8.40 11.36 -2.12
N HIS A 9 8.12 11.97 -0.97
CA HIS A 9 6.82 11.80 -0.31
C HIS A 9 5.65 12.31 -1.14
N ASN A 10 5.84 13.32 -1.98
CA ASN A 10 4.77 13.90 -2.80
C ASN A 10 4.50 13.07 -4.06
N GLU A 11 5.55 12.54 -4.70
CA GLU A 11 5.43 11.63 -5.85
C GLU A 11 4.79 10.30 -5.45
N ASP A 12 5.27 9.67 -4.38
CA ASP A 12 4.70 8.42 -3.85
C ASP A 12 3.23 8.62 -3.43
N ASN A 13 2.87 9.81 -2.91
CA ASN A 13 1.50 10.15 -2.53
C ASN A 13 0.57 10.10 -3.75
N LEU A 14 0.95 10.77 -4.85
CA LEU A 14 0.17 10.77 -6.08
C LEU A 14 0.07 9.35 -6.69
N GLN A 15 1.20 8.63 -6.72
CA GLN A 15 1.25 7.26 -7.23
C GLN A 15 0.32 6.34 -6.43
N CYS A 16 0.34 6.40 -5.10
CA CYS A 16 -0.53 5.60 -4.24
C CYS A 16 -2.02 5.83 -4.54
N ARG A 17 -2.42 7.08 -4.79
CA ARG A 17 -3.81 7.44 -5.13
C ARG A 17 -4.23 6.86 -6.48
N GLN A 18 -3.38 6.99 -7.50
CA GLN A 18 -3.62 6.43 -8.83
C GLN A 18 -3.77 4.91 -8.76
N LEU A 19 -2.85 4.23 -8.08
CA LEU A 19 -2.88 2.78 -7.90
C LEU A 19 -4.15 2.32 -7.17
N CYS A 20 -4.59 3.02 -6.11
CA CYS A 20 -5.84 2.68 -5.44
C CYS A 20 -7.07 2.84 -6.36
N SER A 21 -7.11 3.91 -7.16
CA SER A 21 -8.19 4.16 -8.13
C SER A 21 -8.25 3.07 -9.20
N GLU A 22 -7.10 2.68 -9.75
CA GLU A 22 -6.98 1.71 -10.85
C GLU A 22 -7.27 0.27 -10.41
N PHE A 23 -6.69 -0.18 -9.29
CA PHE A 23 -6.71 -1.60 -8.90
C PHE A 23 -7.90 -2.00 -8.03
N ILE A 24 -8.44 -1.07 -7.22
CA ILE A 24 -9.56 -1.37 -6.32
C ILE A 24 -10.89 -1.01 -6.97
N ALA A 25 -10.88 0.03 -7.81
CA ALA A 25 -12.04 0.56 -8.50
C ALA A 25 -13.22 0.87 -7.53
N GLY A 26 -14.42 0.97 -8.08
CA GLY A 26 -15.64 1.22 -7.31
C GLY A 26 -15.55 2.51 -6.48
N PRO A 27 -15.71 2.46 -5.14
CA PRO A 27 -15.67 3.64 -4.28
C PRO A 27 -14.27 4.28 -4.17
N TRP A 28 -13.23 3.62 -4.67
CA TRP A 28 -11.87 4.18 -4.79
C TRP A 28 -11.64 4.89 -6.11
N LYS A 29 -12.54 4.71 -7.09
CA LYS A 29 -12.46 5.37 -8.38
C LYS A 29 -12.89 6.84 -8.25
N ASP A 30 -12.21 7.72 -8.97
CA ASP A 30 -12.57 9.14 -9.11
C ASP A 30 -12.61 9.93 -7.77
N LEU A 31 -11.85 9.50 -6.75
CA LEU A 31 -11.68 10.25 -5.51
C LEU A 31 -10.85 11.51 -5.72
N THR A 32 -11.26 12.61 -5.09
CA THR A 32 -10.47 13.85 -5.09
C THR A 32 -9.30 13.78 -4.09
N LEU A 33 -8.39 14.76 -4.16
CA LEU A 33 -7.23 14.81 -3.26
C LEU A 33 -7.61 14.89 -1.77
N ASP A 34 -8.75 15.49 -1.45
CA ASP A 34 -9.22 15.63 -0.07
C ASP A 34 -10.03 14.42 0.42
N GLU A 35 -10.32 13.46 -0.46
CA GLU A 35 -11.17 12.30 -0.15
C GLU A 35 -10.36 11.03 0.13
N ILE A 36 -9.06 11.06 -0.13
CA ILE A 36 -8.11 10.00 0.20
C ILE A 36 -6.92 10.56 0.97
N THR A 37 -6.58 9.90 2.07
CA THR A 37 -5.36 10.20 2.83
C THR A 37 -4.32 9.13 2.54
N VAL A 38 -3.06 9.55 2.39
CA VAL A 38 -1.92 8.67 2.21
C VAL A 38 -0.93 8.98 3.31
N THR A 39 -0.68 8.02 4.20
CA THR A 39 0.19 8.17 5.37
C THR A 39 1.33 7.17 5.28
N PRO A 40 2.60 7.59 5.33
CA PRO A 40 3.71 6.65 5.37
C PRO A 40 3.61 5.78 6.64
N ILE A 41 3.88 4.48 6.48
CA ILE A 41 4.09 3.56 7.58
C ILE A 41 5.60 3.41 7.73
N GLU A 42 6.14 3.77 8.89
CA GLU A 42 7.56 3.58 9.20
C GLU A 42 7.88 2.08 9.23
N ASP A 43 8.48 1.57 8.16
CA ASP A 43 8.85 0.15 8.05
C ASP A 43 10.06 -0.02 7.12
N GLY A 44 11.20 -0.40 7.70
CA GLY A 44 12.41 -0.81 6.97
C GLY A 44 13.01 0.20 5.98
N LEU A 45 14.11 -0.19 5.33
CA LEU A 45 14.80 0.62 4.32
C LEU A 45 14.54 0.15 2.87
N SER A 46 13.99 -1.06 2.71
CA SER A 46 13.86 -1.75 1.40
C SER A 46 12.49 -1.56 0.74
N ASN A 47 11.45 -1.23 1.50
CA ASN A 47 10.10 -1.03 1.02
C ASN A 47 9.58 0.32 1.49
N ARG A 48 8.97 1.09 0.60
CA ARG A 48 8.21 2.29 1.01
C ARG A 48 6.75 1.87 1.15
N ILE A 49 6.18 2.08 2.33
CA ILE A 49 4.85 1.57 2.66
C ILE A 49 3.94 2.73 3.03
N TYR A 50 2.74 2.71 2.47
CA TYR A 50 1.76 3.75 2.68
C TYR A 50 0.40 3.17 3.06
N ALA A 51 -0.19 3.69 4.14
CA ALA A 51 -1.59 3.50 4.45
C ALA A 51 -2.43 4.48 3.60
N CYS A 52 -3.28 3.94 2.73
CA CYS A 52 -4.25 4.73 1.96
C CYS A 52 -5.63 4.59 2.61
N THR A 53 -6.30 5.70 2.92
CA THR A 53 -7.63 5.70 3.56
C THR A 53 -8.62 6.50 2.73
N ASN A 54 -9.73 5.88 2.34
CA ASN A 54 -10.86 6.50 1.68
C ASN A 54 -11.83 7.09 2.71
N LEU A 55 -11.86 8.41 2.83
CA LEU A 55 -12.62 9.13 3.85
C LEU A 55 -14.15 9.08 3.62
N LYS A 56 -14.59 8.79 2.39
CA LYS A 56 -16.02 8.59 2.10
C LYS A 56 -16.54 7.31 2.74
N LEU A 57 -15.73 6.25 2.74
CA LEU A 57 -16.07 4.95 3.30
C LEU A 57 -15.93 4.89 4.83
N THR A 58 -15.15 5.77 5.45
CA THR A 58 -15.06 5.86 6.92
C THR A 58 -16.27 6.52 7.56
N SER A 59 -17.05 7.27 6.77
CA SER A 59 -18.28 7.90 7.24
C SER A 59 -19.42 6.88 7.22
N SER A 60 -19.95 6.48 8.39
CA SER A 60 -20.86 5.33 8.64
C SER A 60 -22.13 5.18 7.78
N LYS A 61 -22.41 6.08 6.82
CA LYS A 61 -23.63 6.07 5.99
C LYS A 61 -23.57 5.15 4.75
N GLN A 62 -22.43 4.55 4.41
CA GLN A 62 -22.25 3.78 3.17
C GLN A 62 -22.00 2.27 3.40
N SER A 63 -21.94 1.83 4.66
CA SER A 63 -21.54 0.48 5.06
C SER A 63 -22.40 -0.67 4.48
N GLY A 64 -23.60 -0.39 3.96
CA GLY A 64 -24.50 -1.41 3.41
C GLY A 64 -24.33 -1.74 1.92
N LEU A 65 -23.76 -0.86 1.09
CA LEU A 65 -23.64 -1.05 -0.37
C LEU A 65 -22.22 -1.44 -0.82
N THR A 66 -21.21 -1.24 0.03
CA THR A 66 -19.78 -1.46 -0.27
C THR A 66 -19.10 -2.39 0.74
N ALA A 67 -19.86 -3.25 1.43
CA ALA A 67 -19.40 -4.09 2.55
C ALA A 67 -18.14 -4.94 2.28
N ASN A 68 -17.80 -5.19 1.00
CA ASN A 68 -16.65 -6.01 0.62
C ASN A 68 -15.41 -5.21 0.19
N ILE A 69 -15.51 -3.88 0.12
CA ILE A 69 -14.41 -2.98 -0.29
C ILE A 69 -13.93 -2.21 0.95
N PRO A 70 -12.67 -2.38 1.36
CA PRO A 70 -12.19 -1.76 2.59
C PRO A 70 -12.06 -0.25 2.44
N ALA A 71 -12.27 0.48 3.54
CA ALA A 71 -12.00 1.91 3.63
C ALA A 71 -10.50 2.23 3.73
N LYS A 72 -9.67 1.25 4.12
CA LYS A 72 -8.24 1.41 4.33
C LYS A 72 -7.43 0.28 3.70
N LEU A 73 -6.33 0.63 3.05
CA LEU A 73 -5.46 -0.24 2.26
C LEU A 73 -3.99 0.06 2.55
N VAL A 74 -3.12 -0.90 2.23
CA VAL A 74 -1.67 -0.71 2.24
C VAL A 74 -1.16 -0.77 0.81
N VAL A 75 -0.47 0.26 0.37
CA VAL A 75 0.32 0.25 -0.86
C VAL A 75 1.77 0.04 -0.48
N ARG A 76 2.39 -1.01 -1.02
CA ARG A 76 3.81 -1.32 -0.83
C ARG A 76 4.52 -1.13 -2.14
N LEU A 77 5.43 -0.15 -2.16
CA LEU A 77 6.32 0.12 -3.28
C LEU A 77 7.66 -0.56 -3.03
N HIS A 78 8.07 -1.40 -3.98
CA HIS A 78 9.34 -2.11 -3.98
C HIS A 78 10.40 -1.28 -4.71
N GLY A 79 11.56 -1.15 -4.08
CA GLY A 79 12.68 -0.35 -4.59
C GLY A 79 13.16 0.65 -3.56
N SER A 80 14.44 0.56 -3.22
CA SER A 80 15.10 1.50 -2.32
C SER A 80 16.21 2.22 -3.05
N SER A 81 16.43 3.50 -2.73
CA SER A 81 17.63 4.27 -3.09
C SER A 81 18.93 3.70 -2.50
N PHE A 82 18.85 2.65 -1.68
CA PHE A 82 19.98 1.90 -1.13
C PHE A 82 20.56 0.84 -2.08
N VAL A 83 19.99 0.67 -3.27
CA VAL A 83 20.59 -0.16 -4.30
C VAL A 83 21.66 0.68 -5.00
N GLY A 84 22.90 0.61 -4.49
CA GLY A 84 24.06 1.04 -5.27
C GLY A 84 24.11 0.27 -6.61
N ASP A 85 24.87 0.78 -7.57
CA ASP A 85 25.01 0.27 -8.96
C ASP A 85 25.32 -1.24 -9.13
N GLN A 86 25.44 -2.01 -8.04
CA GLN A 86 25.70 -3.45 -7.99
C GLN A 86 24.56 -4.25 -7.34
N GLY A 87 23.31 -3.92 -7.65
CA GLY A 87 22.27 -4.87 -8.14
C GLY A 87 21.97 -6.22 -7.45
N ASP A 88 22.57 -6.59 -6.33
CA ASP A 88 22.41 -7.91 -5.72
C ASP A 88 21.36 -7.90 -4.61
N MET A 89 20.14 -7.44 -4.94
CA MET A 89 18.98 -7.94 -4.21
C MET A 89 18.44 -9.12 -5.01
N ILE A 90 18.34 -10.30 -4.36
CA ILE A 90 17.56 -11.41 -4.88
C ILE A 90 16.12 -10.91 -4.93
N VAL A 91 15.74 -10.29 -6.04
CA VAL A 91 14.34 -10.08 -6.39
C VAL A 91 13.82 -11.49 -6.62
N VAL A 92 13.34 -12.13 -5.54
CA VAL A 92 12.41 -13.25 -5.67
C VAL A 92 11.44 -12.80 -6.74
N SER A 93 11.39 -13.52 -7.87
CA SER A 93 10.72 -13.06 -9.08
C SER A 93 9.43 -12.38 -8.67
N MET A 94 9.23 -11.11 -9.05
CA MET A 94 8.07 -10.33 -8.62
C MET A 94 6.76 -11.06 -8.93
N ASP A 95 6.79 -12.03 -9.85
CA ASP A 95 5.69 -12.93 -10.22
C ASP A 95 5.37 -14.01 -9.16
N ALA A 96 6.37 -14.48 -8.40
CA ALA A 96 6.22 -15.54 -7.39
C ALA A 96 5.78 -14.99 -6.02
N LEU A 97 6.17 -13.77 -5.66
CA LEU A 97 5.83 -13.18 -4.36
C LEU A 97 4.30 -13.05 -4.15
N PRO A 98 3.50 -12.59 -5.12
CA PRO A 98 2.05 -12.57 -5.00
C PRO A 98 1.44 -13.95 -4.87
N LEU A 99 1.96 -14.95 -5.59
CA LEU A 99 1.47 -16.33 -5.51
C LEU A 99 1.69 -16.92 -4.11
N ILE A 100 2.88 -16.71 -3.54
CA ILE A 100 3.19 -17.09 -2.16
C ILE A 100 2.27 -16.35 -1.19
N GLY A 101 2.11 -15.03 -1.36
CA GLY A 101 1.24 -14.21 -0.53
C GLY A 101 -0.21 -14.67 -0.53
N GLU A 102 -0.76 -14.96 -1.71
CA GLU A 102 -2.11 -15.52 -1.86
C GLU A 102 -2.23 -16.90 -1.18
N LYS A 103 -1.21 -17.76 -1.33
CA LYS A 103 -1.22 -19.07 -0.68
C LYS A 103 -1.17 -18.97 0.85
N LEU A 104 -0.44 -17.99 1.38
CA LEU A 104 -0.40 -17.69 2.81
C LEU A 104 -1.71 -17.07 3.30
N TYR A 105 -2.35 -16.20 2.50
CA TYR A 105 -3.65 -15.60 2.83
C TYR A 105 -4.73 -16.68 3.00
N GLN A 106 -4.78 -17.66 2.10
CA GLN A 106 -5.70 -18.81 2.21
C GLN A 106 -5.54 -19.60 3.51
N LYS A 107 -4.35 -19.56 4.12
CA LYS A 107 -4.04 -20.22 5.40
C LYS A 107 -4.14 -19.28 6.61
N GLY A 108 -4.48 -17.99 6.40
CA GLY A 108 -4.55 -16.99 7.47
C GLY A 108 -3.20 -16.42 7.91
N PHE A 109 -2.13 -16.62 7.13
CA PHE A 109 -0.77 -16.18 7.49
C PHE A 109 -0.30 -14.90 6.78
N ALA A 110 -1.09 -14.35 5.86
CA ALA A 110 -0.77 -13.12 5.15
C ALA A 110 -2.02 -12.27 4.94
N PRO A 111 -1.87 -10.94 4.77
CA PRO A 111 -2.96 -10.08 4.34
C PRO A 111 -3.44 -10.45 2.93
N LYS A 112 -4.72 -10.18 2.65
CA LYS A 112 -5.28 -10.31 1.30
C LYS A 112 -4.56 -9.35 0.35
N ILE A 113 -4.15 -9.83 -0.81
CA ILE A 113 -3.63 -9.01 -1.90
C ILE A 113 -4.81 -8.60 -2.79
N TYR A 114 -4.94 -7.30 -3.06
CA TYR A 114 -5.96 -6.75 -3.96
C TYR A 114 -5.42 -6.46 -5.35
N GLY A 115 -4.13 -6.15 -5.48
CA GLY A 115 -3.52 -5.83 -6.75
C GLY A 115 -2.01 -5.98 -6.71
N VAL A 116 -1.42 -6.30 -7.86
CA VAL A 116 0.03 -6.43 -8.07
C VAL A 116 0.38 -5.63 -9.31
N PHE A 117 1.45 -4.85 -9.23
CA PHE A 117 1.97 -4.05 -10.33
C PHE A 117 3.49 -4.16 -10.38
N LYS A 118 4.09 -3.66 -11.46
CA LYS A 118 5.53 -3.80 -11.73
C LYS A 118 6.43 -3.37 -10.57
N GLU A 119 5.99 -2.41 -9.77
CA GLU A 119 6.79 -1.79 -8.70
C GLU A 119 6.24 -2.09 -7.31
N GLY A 120 5.31 -3.03 -7.14
CA GLY A 120 4.66 -3.18 -5.85
C GLY A 120 3.36 -3.96 -5.83
N ARG A 121 2.64 -3.80 -4.71
CA ARG A 121 1.34 -4.42 -4.50
C ARG A 121 0.45 -3.61 -3.57
N ILE A 122 -0.85 -3.88 -3.66
CA ILE A 122 -1.86 -3.38 -2.74
C ILE A 122 -2.36 -4.53 -1.89
N GLU A 123 -2.29 -4.38 -0.57
CA GLU A 123 -2.67 -5.39 0.41
C GLU A 123 -3.66 -4.84 1.45
N ARG A 124 -4.38 -5.73 2.12
CA ARG A 124 -5.28 -5.38 3.22
C ARG A 124 -4.50 -4.72 4.35
N TYR A 125 -4.99 -3.57 4.80
CA TYR A 125 -4.54 -2.97 6.04
C TYR A 125 -4.96 -3.83 7.23
N ILE A 126 -3.99 -4.16 8.09
CA ILE A 126 -4.22 -4.86 9.37
C ILE A 126 -3.79 -3.89 10.46
N GLU A 127 -4.72 -3.55 11.37
CA GLU A 127 -4.49 -2.57 12.45
C GLU A 127 -3.35 -2.99 13.39
N GLU A 128 -3.11 -4.30 13.53
CA GLU A 128 -2.11 -4.88 14.42
C GLU A 128 -0.66 -4.77 13.93
N TYR A 129 -0.38 -4.23 12.73
CA TYR A 129 1.01 -4.10 12.24
C TYR A 129 1.85 -3.02 12.94
N HIS A 130 1.30 -2.28 13.91
CA HIS A 130 2.13 -1.58 14.89
C HIS A 130 2.71 -2.60 15.89
N PHE A 131 3.77 -3.31 15.48
CA PHE A 131 4.75 -3.76 16.46
C PHE A 131 5.31 -2.48 17.10
N GLN A 132 4.70 -2.08 18.21
CA GLN A 132 5.26 -1.07 19.09
C GLN A 132 6.71 -1.50 19.36
N ASN A 133 7.66 -0.66 18.98
CA ASN A 133 8.93 -0.59 19.70
C ASN A 133 8.58 -0.25 21.16
N ARG A 134 8.28 -1.28 21.95
CA ARG A 134 8.38 -1.23 23.40
C ARG A 134 9.84 -1.56 23.72
N SER A 135 10.63 -0.51 23.75
CA SER A 135 11.92 -0.46 24.46
C SER A 135 11.83 0.68 25.45
#